data_AF-A0AAW0GQD2-F1
#
_entry.id   AF-A0AAW0GQD2-F1
#
_cell.length_a   1.000
_cell.length_b   1.000
_cell.length_c   1.000
_cell.angle_alpha   90.00
_cell.angle_beta   90.00
_cell.angle_gamma   90.00
#
_symmetry.space_group_name_H-M   'P 1'
#
loop_
_entity.id
_entity.type
_entity.pdbx_description
1 polymer ?
#
loop_
_entity_poly.entity_id
_entity_poly.type
_entity_poly.pdbx_seq_one_letter_code
_entity_poly.pdbx_strand_id
1 'polypeptide(L)'
;MPSSVASLDTTGSDDSFDEEEYRLAQEEWEESLEQLQQLVSIVLLPFLGKWLGRRWSHLAYARYLRLGLGKTFFLGERRTS
;
A
#
# COMPACT_ATOMS: atom_id res chain seq x y z
N MET A 1 0.78 -40.42 -42.75
CA MET A 1 1.77 -40.21 -41.67
C MET A 1 1.90 -38.71 -41.49
N PRO A 2 1.67 -38.12 -40.30
CA PRO A 2 1.87 -36.68 -40.12
C PRO A 2 3.37 -36.37 -40.07
N SER A 3 3.78 -35.35 -40.82
CA SER A 3 5.15 -34.88 -40.95
C SER A 3 5.53 -33.96 -39.78
N SER A 4 6.42 -34.46 -38.93
CA SER A 4 6.97 -33.79 -37.75
C SER A 4 8.02 -32.73 -38.07
N VAL A 5 7.73 -31.77 -38.96
CA VAL A 5 8.72 -30.71 -39.33
C VAL A 5 8.19 -29.28 -39.13
N ALA A 6 7.00 -29.10 -38.56
CA ALA A 6 6.43 -27.79 -38.27
C ALA A 6 6.88 -27.22 -36.91
N SER A 7 8.13 -27.44 -36.52
CA SER A 7 8.68 -26.90 -35.28
C SER A 7 10.16 -26.60 -35.45
N LEU A 8 10.47 -25.58 -36.26
CA LEU A 8 11.69 -24.78 -36.11
C LEU A 8 11.69 -23.58 -37.09
N ASP A 9 10.69 -22.70 -37.03
CA ASP A 9 10.82 -21.36 -37.64
C ASP A 9 9.87 -20.34 -36.99
N THR A 10 9.90 -20.27 -35.66
CA THR A 10 9.17 -19.26 -34.86
C THR A 10 10.03 -18.80 -33.69
N THR A 11 11.30 -18.47 -33.95
CA THR A 11 12.23 -18.03 -32.88
C THR A 11 13.12 -16.86 -33.30
N GLY A 12 12.72 -16.13 -34.35
CA GLY A 12 13.46 -14.96 -34.83
C GLY A 12 12.62 -13.81 -35.37
N SER A 13 11.28 -13.91 -35.33
CA SER A 13 10.39 -12.80 -35.73
C SER A 13 9.23 -12.54 -34.80
N ASP A 14 8.83 -13.50 -33.95
CA ASP A 14 7.80 -13.32 -32.92
C ASP A 14 8.27 -12.38 -31.79
N ASP A 15 9.54 -12.51 -31.39
CA ASP A 15 10.16 -11.76 -30.29
C ASP A 15 10.10 -10.23 -30.48
N SER A 16 10.23 -9.73 -31.71
CA SER A 16 10.14 -8.29 -32.00
C SER A 16 8.71 -7.75 -32.03
N PHE A 17 7.71 -8.58 -32.38
CA PHE A 17 6.31 -8.17 -32.32
C PHE A 17 5.79 -8.24 -30.87
N ASP A 18 6.22 -9.26 -30.11
CA ASP A 18 5.94 -9.40 -28.69
C ASP A 18 6.55 -8.26 -27.87
N GLU A 19 7.79 -7.83 -28.16
CA GLU A 19 8.41 -6.70 -27.47
C GLU A 19 7.65 -5.38 -27.72
N GLU A 20 7.16 -5.12 -28.92
CA GLU A 20 6.39 -3.91 -29.23
C GLU A 20 5.01 -3.92 -28.55
N GLU A 21 4.30 -5.05 -28.58
CA GLU A 21 3.02 -5.24 -27.89
C GLU A 21 3.18 -5.15 -26.37
N TYR A 22 4.25 -5.71 -25.80
CA TYR A 22 4.55 -5.64 -24.38
C TYR A 22 4.83 -4.20 -23.93
N ARG A 23 5.51 -3.42 -24.77
CA ARG A 23 5.76 -1.99 -24.51
C ARG A 23 4.48 -1.17 -24.55
N LEU A 24 3.58 -1.44 -25.50
CA LEU A 24 2.28 -0.78 -25.58
C LEU A 24 1.40 -1.12 -24.37
N ALA A 25 1.34 -2.40 -23.99
CA ALA A 25 0.59 -2.86 -22.83
C ALA A 25 1.14 -2.28 -21.51
N GLN A 26 2.45 -2.08 -21.41
CA GLN A 26 3.09 -1.44 -20.26
C GLN A 26 2.72 0.06 -20.17
N GLU A 27 2.69 0.77 -21.30
CA GLU A 27 2.26 2.17 -21.37
C GLU A 27 0.79 2.32 -20.96
N GLU A 28 -0.10 1.48 -21.50
CA GLU A 28 -1.52 1.43 -21.10
C GLU A 28 -1.70 1.09 -19.61
N TRP A 29 -0.86 0.18 -19.09
CA TRP A 29 -0.90 -0.19 -17.67
C TRP A 29 -0.49 0.97 -16.77
N GLU A 30 0.53 1.74 -17.15
CA GLU A 30 0.98 2.92 -16.40
C GLU A 30 -0.09 4.01 -16.36
N GLU A 31 -0.77 4.29 -17.48
CA GLU A 31 -1.90 5.21 -17.53
C GLU A 31 -3.05 4.74 -16.61
N SER A 32 -3.36 3.44 -16.65
CA SER A 32 -4.42 2.86 -15.80
C SER A 32 -4.07 2.93 -14.30
N LEU A 33 -2.79 2.83 -13.95
CA LEU A 33 -2.31 2.91 -12.58
C LEU A 33 -2.36 4.33 -12.01
N GLU A 34 -1.99 5.34 -12.79
CA GLU A 34 -2.06 6.74 -12.34
C GLU A 34 -3.50 7.10 -11.96
N GLN A 35 -4.47 6.65 -12.77
CA GLN A 35 -5.87 6.86 -12.51
C GLN A 35 -6.36 6.11 -11.25
N LEU A 36 -5.92 4.87 -11.07
CA LEU A 36 -6.21 4.09 -9.86
C LEU A 36 -5.61 4.75 -8.62
N GLN A 37 -4.45 5.40 -8.70
CA GLN A 37 -3.84 6.09 -7.56
C GLN A 37 -4.75 7.20 -7.00
N GLN A 38 -5.42 7.97 -7.86
CA GLN A 38 -6.37 9.00 -7.41
C GLN A 38 -7.58 8.39 -6.70
N LEU A 39 -8.18 7.35 -7.28
CA LEU A 39 -9.30 6.62 -6.69
C LEU A 39 -8.92 5.97 -5.35
N VAL A 40 -7.74 5.33 -5.30
CA VAL A 40 -7.18 4.76 -4.10
C VAL A 40 -7.01 5.86 -3.06
N SER A 41 -6.50 7.05 -3.38
CA SER A 41 -6.37 8.12 -2.37
C SER A 41 -7.72 8.53 -1.75
N ILE A 42 -8.75 8.68 -2.57
CA ILE A 42 -10.11 9.08 -2.15
C ILE A 42 -10.78 8.01 -1.30
N VAL A 43 -10.52 6.73 -1.54
CA VAL A 43 -11.13 5.62 -0.79
C VAL A 43 -10.27 5.22 0.40
N LEU A 44 -8.96 5.14 0.22
CA LEU A 44 -7.99 4.71 1.21
C LEU A 44 -7.85 5.72 2.33
N LEU A 45 -7.75 7.03 2.05
CA LEU A 45 -7.63 8.06 3.09
C LEU A 45 -8.79 8.03 4.11
N PRO A 46 -10.08 8.04 3.73
CA PRO A 46 -11.16 7.96 4.70
C PRO A 46 -11.23 6.60 5.39
N PHE A 47 -10.88 5.49 4.73
CA PHE A 47 -10.87 4.17 5.36
C PHE A 47 -9.75 4.01 6.39
N LEU A 48 -8.52 4.36 6.03
CA LEU A 48 -7.38 4.41 6.96
C LEU A 48 -7.67 5.41 8.06
N GLY A 49 -8.18 6.61 7.77
CA GLY A 49 -8.54 7.60 8.78
C GLY A 49 -9.53 7.06 9.81
N LYS A 50 -10.58 6.35 9.38
CA LYS A 50 -11.58 5.77 10.27
C LYS A 50 -11.03 4.57 11.06
N TRP A 51 -10.16 3.77 10.45
CA TRP A 51 -9.54 2.63 11.11
C TRP A 51 -8.46 3.06 12.12
N LEU A 52 -7.57 3.97 11.72
CA LEU A 52 -6.56 4.56 12.58
C LEU A 52 -7.21 5.36 13.71
N GLY A 53 -8.21 6.21 13.43
CA GLY A 53 -8.86 7.03 14.44
C GLY A 53 -9.45 6.22 15.62
N ARG A 54 -10.06 5.06 15.34
CA ARG A 54 -10.65 4.21 16.40
C ARG A 54 -9.64 3.31 17.11
N ARG A 55 -8.61 2.82 16.41
CA ARG A 55 -7.59 1.93 16.99
C ARG A 55 -6.46 2.71 17.69
N TRP A 56 -6.11 3.88 17.18
CA TRP A 56 -5.01 4.71 17.68
C TRP A 56 -5.45 5.74 18.71
N SER A 57 -6.74 6.06 18.84
CA SER A 57 -7.21 6.94 19.92
C SER A 57 -6.81 6.41 21.30
N HIS A 58 -7.03 5.11 21.55
CA HIS A 58 -6.66 4.46 22.80
C HIS A 58 -5.14 4.40 22.98
N LEU A 59 -4.38 4.13 21.92
CA LEU A 59 -2.92 4.06 21.98
C LEU A 59 -2.28 5.44 22.18
N ALA A 60 -2.78 6.46 21.47
CA ALA A 60 -2.35 7.85 21.59
C ALA A 60 -2.73 8.43 22.94
N TYR A 61 -3.93 8.14 23.46
CA TYR A 61 -4.33 8.52 24.82
C TYR A 61 -3.48 7.80 25.88
N ALA A 62 -3.29 6.48 25.77
CA ALA A 62 -2.41 5.75 26.68
C ALA A 62 -0.96 6.26 26.64
N ARG A 63 -0.45 6.60 25.45
CA ARG A 63 0.89 7.17 25.26
C ARG A 63 0.97 8.62 25.74
N TYR A 64 -0.08 9.41 25.57
CA TYR A 64 -0.21 10.75 26.13
C TYR A 64 -0.27 10.74 27.66
N LEU A 65 -1.03 9.83 28.26
CA LEU A 65 -1.03 9.62 29.71
C LEU A 65 0.35 9.15 30.19
N ARG A 66 0.99 8.23 29.46
CA ARG A 66 2.32 7.70 29.79
C ARG A 66 3.44 8.74 29.64
N LEU A 67 3.32 9.69 28.71
CA LEU A 67 4.31 10.75 28.46
C LEU A 67 3.98 12.07 29.18
N GLY A 68 2.72 12.30 29.57
CA GLY A 68 2.19 13.60 30.01
C GLY A 68 1.64 13.66 31.43
N LEU A 69 1.68 12.57 32.20
CA LEU A 69 1.31 12.59 33.62
C LEU A 69 2.53 12.63 34.54
N GLY A 70 3.29 13.73 34.47
CA GLY A 70 4.07 14.21 35.61
C GLY A 70 3.20 14.61 36.83
N LYS A 71 1.88 14.41 36.78
CA LYS A 71 0.96 14.68 37.91
C LYS A 71 1.00 13.60 39.00
N THR A 72 1.42 12.37 38.70
CA THR A 72 1.77 11.39 39.74
C THR A 72 3.10 11.73 40.43
N PHE A 73 3.90 12.62 39.84
CA PHE A 73 5.13 13.16 40.43
C PHE A 73 4.87 14.37 41.33
N PHE A 74 3.87 15.21 41.00
CA PHE A 74 3.56 16.43 41.76
C PHE A 74 2.62 16.22 42.96
N LEU A 75 1.90 15.10 43.02
CA LEU A 75 1.01 14.76 44.13
C LEU A 75 1.63 13.67 45.02
N GLY A 76 2.93 13.79 45.29
CA GLY A 76 3.66 13.01 46.28
C GLY A 76 3.17 13.33 47.70
N GLU A 77 2.24 12.50 48.17
CA GLU A 77 2.11 12.02 49.56
C GLU A 77 2.39 13.01 50.70
N ARG A 78 1.40 13.84 51.05
CA ARG A 78 1.27 14.38 52.42
C ARG A 78 0.45 13.40 53.26
N ARG A 79 1.09 12.31 53.70
CA ARG A 79 0.53 11.44 54.74
C ARG A 79 0.88 12.06 56.09
N THR A 80 -0.03 12.87 56.63
CA THR A 80 0.02 13.33 58.01
C THR A 80 -0.55 12.22 58.89
N SER A 81 0.27 11.62 59.76
CA SER A 81 -0.14 11.08 61.05
C SER A 81 1.05 11.03 61.99
#